data_AF-A0A1Y3N8I8-F1
#
_entry.id   AF-A0A1Y3N8I8-F1
#
_cell.length_a   1.000
_cell.length_b   1.000
_cell.length_c   1.000
_cell.angle_alpha   90.00
_cell.angle_beta   90.00
_cell.angle_gamma   90.00
#
_symmetry.space_group_name_H-M   'P 1'
#
loop_
_entity.id
_entity.type
_entity.pdbx_description
1 polymer ?
#
loop_
_entity_poly.entity_id
_entity_poly.type
_entity_poly.pdbx_seq_one_letter_code
_entity_poly.pdbx_strand_id
1 'polypeptide(L)'
;MKVSFALLAAALTYKTVSAACFAESLGYNCCEGCDVVETDGNGDWGVENGQWCGIPSSCNGSSATCWSLPDYPCCTTTTEVIYTDSQGNWGSENGEWCGIISDKATDTCWSQPDYPCCSANTEAVMEDEQGKWGIEGGNWCGIIENKTATTTDSPKTTTTTSKTSNTSSKTDSKYNKDRKQSPYPEAKGNCGSWALIDNVCCAEYCDNEDSTQGCGTCGGHGSAHCKVVDSFACRSGDRGYDFYDIPNEFHYSRSTHFGLTFGGACGFGLYQVCGSDHHYTGEFATMCDAFCKAYPTLCKDPAGYSYRGNFAAPQGNYYTQFWGSLEGDQDNYLSCGECFEVYKTKEDGSDYKPGEPGYQPPVLLSVIDSCPCSANGKWCCGSEWDQCQEVNNFKYGCPVPKDSIHLDLSDIAMARLQSGSSNGEMPAGVIPNKYRRVPCPRLGNMYIWLRKDAGPYWFSFSVVNSAGFGAIAVLEAKNDAGEWVKMVRDPNYTMARPQERYGVWVTPQDTGPYNLPIDLRLTDGSGVTVLAEKAIKSFDPPADSIKGYYYIDIGVNFPEIPIPDPE
;
A
#
# COMPACT_ATOMS: atom_id res chain seq x y z
N MET A 1 32.39 56.94 -30.02
CA MET A 1 32.83 55.68 -30.65
C MET A 1 31.77 54.62 -30.38
N LYS A 2 30.95 54.30 -31.38
CA LYS A 2 30.04 53.15 -31.37
C LYS A 2 30.47 52.27 -32.53
N VAL A 3 31.01 51.09 -32.24
CA VAL A 3 31.37 50.08 -33.23
C VAL A 3 30.25 49.06 -33.22
N SER A 4 29.59 48.94 -34.37
CA SER A 4 28.66 47.85 -34.68
C SER A 4 29.44 46.56 -34.95
N PHE A 5 28.89 45.41 -34.56
CA PHE A 5 29.07 44.18 -35.30
C PHE A 5 27.74 43.43 -35.39
N ALA A 6 27.32 43.21 -36.64
CA ALA A 6 26.22 42.35 -37.03
C ALA A 6 26.61 40.88 -36.82
N LEU A 7 25.63 40.04 -36.50
CA LEU A 7 25.80 38.58 -36.49
C LEU A 7 24.70 37.94 -37.33
N LEU A 8 25.18 37.16 -38.30
CA LEU A 8 24.47 36.44 -39.34
C LEU A 8 23.46 35.44 -38.76
N ALA A 9 22.29 35.36 -39.41
CA ALA A 9 21.41 34.22 -39.36
C ALA A 9 21.99 33.08 -40.21
N ALA A 10 22.17 31.90 -39.61
CA ALA A 10 22.35 30.64 -40.31
C ALA A 10 21.18 29.72 -39.94
N ALA A 11 20.30 29.49 -40.91
CA ALA A 11 19.26 28.49 -40.83
C ALA A 11 19.89 27.10 -40.93
N LEU A 12 19.71 26.28 -39.89
CA LEU A 12 19.94 24.84 -39.95
C LEU A 12 18.59 24.14 -39.85
N THR A 13 18.15 23.63 -40.99
CA THR A 13 17.06 22.66 -41.11
C THR A 13 17.48 21.37 -40.40
N TYR A 14 16.93 21.11 -39.23
CA TYR A 14 17.06 19.80 -38.61
C TYR A 14 16.11 18.82 -39.32
N LYS A 15 16.68 17.82 -39.97
CA LYS A 15 15.96 16.61 -40.38
C LYS A 15 15.29 16.04 -39.14
N THR A 16 13.99 15.76 -39.25
CA THR A 16 13.24 14.97 -38.28
C THR A 16 13.90 13.60 -38.18
N VAL A 17 14.54 13.33 -37.05
CA VAL A 17 15.04 12.00 -36.70
C VAL A 17 13.84 11.14 -36.33
N SER A 18 13.57 10.17 -37.20
CA SER A 18 12.65 9.05 -36.99
C SER A 18 13.09 8.24 -35.76
N ALA A 19 12.16 7.45 -35.21
CA ALA A 19 12.26 6.61 -34.00
C ALA A 19 13.70 6.20 -33.62
N ALA A 20 14.09 6.54 -32.38
CA ALA A 20 15.44 6.38 -31.86
C ALA A 20 15.98 4.95 -32.05
N CYS A 21 16.92 4.82 -32.97
CA CYS A 21 17.61 3.58 -33.25
C CYS A 21 19.02 3.67 -32.66
N PHE A 22 19.31 2.77 -31.72
CA PHE A 22 20.52 2.84 -30.90
C PHE A 22 21.81 2.67 -31.72
N ALA A 23 21.75 1.90 -32.80
CA ALA A 23 22.90 1.55 -33.63
C ALA A 23 23.55 2.74 -34.35
N GLU A 24 22.79 3.80 -34.66
CA GLU A 24 23.34 5.00 -35.31
C GLU A 24 24.40 5.69 -34.44
N SER A 25 24.20 5.67 -33.11
CA SER A 25 25.15 6.23 -32.15
C SER A 25 26.48 5.45 -32.08
N LEU A 26 26.50 4.22 -32.58
CA LEU A 26 27.65 3.33 -32.65
C LEU A 26 28.26 3.27 -34.06
N GLY A 27 27.71 4.02 -35.02
CA GLY A 27 28.19 4.08 -36.40
C GLY A 27 27.60 3.01 -37.33
N TYR A 28 26.51 2.34 -36.94
CA TYR A 28 25.80 1.34 -37.73
C TYR A 28 24.42 1.86 -38.17
N ASN A 29 23.92 1.37 -39.30
CA ASN A 29 22.58 1.75 -39.78
C ASN A 29 21.48 1.05 -38.96
N CYS A 30 20.25 1.54 -39.06
CA CYS A 30 19.08 0.83 -38.54
C CYS A 30 18.60 -0.20 -39.54
N CYS A 31 18.05 -1.31 -39.03
CA CYS A 31 17.42 -2.31 -39.88
C CYS A 31 16.08 -1.77 -40.38
N GLU A 32 15.74 -2.08 -41.64
CA GLU A 32 14.39 -1.83 -42.17
C GLU A 32 13.40 -2.90 -41.71
N GLY A 33 13.89 -4.11 -41.43
CA GLY A 33 13.16 -5.23 -40.85
C GLY A 33 13.30 -5.37 -39.32
N CYS A 34 12.53 -6.30 -38.76
CA CYS A 34 12.45 -6.57 -37.32
C CYS A 34 13.09 -7.93 -36.92
N ASP A 35 13.82 -8.56 -37.85
CA ASP A 35 14.40 -9.89 -37.63
C ASP A 35 15.71 -9.80 -36.83
N VAL A 36 15.63 -10.20 -35.56
CA VAL A 36 16.77 -10.18 -34.64
C VAL A 36 17.66 -11.39 -34.88
N VAL A 37 18.94 -11.14 -35.16
CA VAL A 37 19.98 -12.17 -35.37
C VAL A 37 20.83 -12.32 -34.12
N GLU A 38 21.13 -11.22 -33.41
CA GLU A 38 21.92 -11.22 -32.19
C GLU A 38 21.50 -10.06 -31.29
N THR A 39 21.56 -10.24 -29.97
CA THR A 39 21.24 -9.17 -29.01
C THR A 39 22.43 -9.00 -28.08
N ASP A 40 22.92 -7.77 -27.95
CA ASP A 40 24.04 -7.44 -27.07
C ASP A 40 23.66 -6.33 -26.07
N GLY A 41 24.66 -5.84 -25.32
CA GLY A 41 24.47 -4.78 -24.32
C GLY A 41 24.07 -3.41 -24.90
N ASN A 42 24.10 -3.25 -26.23
CA ASN A 42 23.69 -2.03 -26.92
C ASN A 42 22.25 -2.12 -27.45
N GLY A 43 21.80 -3.31 -27.87
CA GLY A 43 20.43 -3.57 -28.29
C GLY A 43 20.30 -4.79 -29.22
N ASP A 44 19.15 -4.92 -29.88
CA ASP A 44 18.87 -5.99 -30.84
C ASP A 44 19.48 -5.66 -32.21
N TRP A 45 20.21 -6.62 -32.78
CA TRP A 45 20.92 -6.48 -34.04
C TRP A 45 20.36 -7.42 -35.11
N GLY A 46 20.22 -6.89 -36.32
CA GLY A 46 19.94 -7.64 -37.53
C GLY A 46 21.10 -7.60 -38.51
N VAL A 47 21.01 -8.42 -39.56
CA VAL A 47 21.94 -8.40 -40.70
C VAL A 47 21.16 -8.22 -41.99
N GLU A 48 21.33 -7.06 -42.64
CA GLU A 48 20.70 -6.73 -43.92
C GLU A 48 21.77 -6.42 -44.96
N ASN A 49 21.62 -6.99 -46.17
CA ASN A 49 22.60 -6.88 -47.26
C ASN A 49 24.05 -7.28 -46.87
N GLY A 50 24.20 -8.18 -45.89
CA GLY A 50 25.50 -8.63 -45.38
C GLY A 50 26.19 -7.64 -44.44
N GLN A 51 25.48 -6.62 -43.95
CA GLN A 51 25.98 -5.64 -43.00
C GLN A 51 25.14 -5.63 -41.72
N TRP A 52 25.78 -5.35 -40.58
CA TRP A 52 25.11 -5.25 -39.29
C TRP A 52 24.28 -3.97 -39.18
N CYS A 53 23.08 -4.09 -38.62
CA CYS A 53 22.17 -2.99 -38.37
C CYS A 53 21.47 -3.14 -37.01
N GLY A 54 21.01 -2.05 -36.40
CA GLY A 54 20.24 -2.09 -35.15
C GLY A 54 18.73 -2.12 -35.41
N ILE A 55 18.03 -3.01 -34.71
CA ILE A 55 16.58 -3.21 -34.86
C ILE A 55 15.83 -2.02 -34.22
N PRO A 56 14.90 -1.37 -34.94
CA PRO A 56 14.22 -0.17 -34.44
C PRO A 56 13.15 -0.52 -33.40
N SER A 57 12.97 0.38 -32.42
CA SER A 57 12.01 0.20 -31.32
C SER A 57 10.54 0.12 -31.76
N SER A 58 10.22 0.51 -33.00
CA SER A 58 8.89 0.37 -33.60
C SER A 58 8.48 -1.09 -33.85
N CYS A 59 9.42 -2.03 -33.78
CA CYS A 59 9.16 -3.45 -33.96
C CYS A 59 8.48 -4.14 -32.75
N ASN A 60 8.24 -3.43 -31.63
CA ASN A 60 7.76 -4.02 -30.36
C ASN A 60 6.30 -3.67 -29.99
N GLY A 61 5.30 -4.15 -30.75
CA GLY A 61 3.87 -4.04 -30.34
C GLY A 61 2.93 -5.12 -30.89
N SER A 62 2.23 -5.86 -30.02
CA SER A 62 1.01 -6.65 -30.34
C SER A 62 0.18 -7.00 -29.09
N SER A 63 -1.15 -6.76 -29.17
CA SER A 63 -2.23 -7.01 -28.20
C SER A 63 -2.93 -8.36 -28.41
N ALA A 64 -3.73 -8.80 -27.44
CA ALA A 64 -4.59 -10.00 -27.52
C ALA A 64 -5.48 -9.99 -28.78
N THR A 65 -5.58 -11.15 -29.42
CA THR A 65 -6.11 -11.40 -30.77
C THR A 65 -7.63 -11.33 -30.85
N CYS A 66 -8.13 -10.44 -31.70
CA CYS A 66 -9.52 -10.38 -32.14
C CYS A 66 -9.83 -11.49 -33.15
N TRP A 67 -10.86 -12.28 -32.87
CA TRP A 67 -11.17 -13.51 -33.62
C TRP A 67 -11.69 -13.26 -35.03
N SER A 68 -12.25 -12.09 -35.31
CA SER A 68 -12.76 -11.75 -36.64
C SER A 68 -11.68 -11.27 -37.62
N LEU A 69 -10.47 -10.99 -37.11
CA LEU A 69 -9.34 -10.62 -37.96
C LEU A 69 -8.76 -11.86 -38.67
N PRO A 70 -8.24 -11.67 -39.90
CA PRO A 70 -8.11 -10.41 -40.63
C PRO A 70 -9.35 -10.02 -41.46
N ASP A 71 -10.34 -10.90 -41.56
CA ASP A 71 -11.41 -10.78 -42.56
C ASP A 71 -12.44 -9.68 -42.23
N TYR A 72 -12.70 -9.44 -40.95
CA TYR A 72 -13.57 -8.37 -40.46
C TYR A 72 -12.98 -7.68 -39.23
N PRO A 73 -13.10 -6.35 -39.11
CA PRO A 73 -12.56 -5.61 -37.98
C PRO A 73 -13.26 -5.97 -36.67
N CYS A 74 -12.63 -5.66 -35.54
CA CYS A 74 -13.23 -5.84 -34.22
C CYS A 74 -14.19 -4.70 -33.93
N CYS A 75 -15.29 -4.97 -33.23
CA CYS A 75 -16.15 -3.89 -32.76
C CYS A 75 -15.40 -3.07 -31.71
N THR A 76 -15.37 -1.75 -31.88
CA THR A 76 -14.59 -0.84 -31.02
C THR A 76 -15.46 -0.05 -30.05
N THR A 77 -16.73 0.12 -30.38
CA THR A 77 -17.71 0.97 -29.71
C THR A 77 -19.00 0.23 -29.36
N THR A 78 -19.45 -0.73 -30.18
CA THR A 78 -20.67 -1.50 -29.97
C THR A 78 -20.42 -2.84 -29.31
N THR A 79 -21.34 -3.21 -28.42
CA THR A 79 -21.43 -4.55 -27.81
C THR A 79 -22.78 -5.21 -28.10
N GLU A 80 -23.59 -4.62 -28.98
CA GLU A 80 -24.90 -5.14 -29.37
C GLU A 80 -24.74 -6.26 -30.40
N VAL A 81 -25.18 -7.47 -30.04
CA VAL A 81 -25.12 -8.64 -30.92
C VAL A 81 -26.29 -8.62 -31.88
N ILE A 82 -26.01 -8.42 -33.17
CA ILE A 82 -27.03 -8.43 -34.23
C ILE A 82 -27.12 -9.79 -34.94
N TYR A 83 -26.10 -10.64 -34.78
CA TYR A 83 -26.03 -11.98 -35.37
C TYR A 83 -24.98 -12.83 -34.65
N THR A 84 -25.21 -14.15 -34.57
CA THR A 84 -24.31 -15.10 -33.91
C THR A 84 -24.17 -16.34 -34.78
N ASP A 85 -22.93 -16.82 -34.94
CA ASP A 85 -22.61 -18.06 -35.66
C ASP A 85 -21.58 -18.91 -34.90
N SER A 86 -20.99 -19.90 -35.58
CA SER A 86 -19.97 -20.78 -34.99
C SER A 86 -18.62 -20.12 -34.74
N GLN A 87 -18.38 -18.91 -35.26
CA GLN A 87 -17.13 -18.17 -35.08
C GLN A 87 -17.22 -17.16 -33.93
N GLY A 88 -18.39 -16.53 -33.74
CA GLY A 88 -18.61 -15.64 -32.60
C GLY A 88 -19.84 -14.74 -32.72
N ASN A 89 -19.86 -13.69 -31.91
CA ASN A 89 -20.93 -12.69 -31.88
C ASN A 89 -20.59 -11.50 -32.78
N TRP A 90 -21.49 -11.14 -33.66
CA TRP A 90 -21.29 -10.07 -34.63
C TRP A 90 -22.07 -8.81 -34.25
N GLY A 91 -21.41 -7.66 -34.43
CA GLY A 91 -21.99 -6.33 -34.30
C GLY A 91 -21.97 -5.59 -35.64
N SER A 92 -22.55 -4.39 -35.67
CA SER A 92 -22.37 -3.46 -36.78
C SER A 92 -21.99 -2.07 -36.33
N GLU A 93 -20.95 -1.51 -36.96
CA GLU A 93 -20.48 -0.14 -36.74
C GLU A 93 -20.43 0.58 -38.08
N ASN A 94 -21.03 1.77 -38.17
CA ASN A 94 -21.09 2.58 -39.40
C ASN A 94 -21.68 1.84 -40.63
N GLY A 95 -22.52 0.82 -40.42
CA GLY A 95 -23.11 0.01 -41.49
C GLY A 95 -22.23 -1.15 -41.97
N GLU A 96 -21.08 -1.40 -41.33
CA GLU A 96 -20.18 -2.52 -41.62
C GLU A 96 -20.22 -3.57 -40.50
N TRP A 97 -19.83 -4.81 -40.82
CA TRP A 97 -19.80 -5.93 -39.89
C TRP A 97 -18.51 -5.94 -39.07
N CYS A 98 -18.61 -6.22 -37.77
CA CYS A 98 -17.45 -6.36 -36.88
C CYS A 98 -17.61 -7.52 -35.89
N GLY A 99 -16.50 -8.11 -35.47
CA GLY A 99 -16.48 -9.16 -34.44
C GLY A 99 -16.49 -8.58 -33.03
N ILE A 100 -17.46 -8.97 -32.21
CA ILE A 100 -17.56 -8.52 -30.82
C ILE A 100 -16.58 -9.33 -29.97
N ILE A 101 -15.69 -8.63 -29.26
CA ILE A 101 -14.78 -9.21 -28.28
C ILE A 101 -15.49 -9.22 -26.93
N SER A 102 -15.84 -10.41 -26.45
CA SER A 102 -16.67 -10.59 -25.27
C SER A 102 -15.88 -10.44 -23.97
N ASP A 103 -15.76 -9.20 -23.46
CA ASP A 103 -15.47 -8.93 -22.04
C ASP A 103 -16.71 -8.41 -21.28
N LYS A 104 -17.91 -8.58 -21.85
CA LYS A 104 -19.18 -8.28 -21.17
C LYS A 104 -20.22 -9.38 -21.45
N ALA A 105 -20.28 -10.37 -20.57
CA ALA A 105 -21.44 -11.24 -20.46
C ALA A 105 -22.59 -10.45 -19.82
N THR A 106 -23.55 -10.00 -20.63
CA THR A 106 -24.87 -9.64 -20.14
C THR A 106 -25.75 -10.89 -20.22
N ASP A 107 -25.96 -11.54 -19.06
CA ASP A 107 -26.94 -12.60 -18.88
C ASP A 107 -28.33 -12.09 -19.29
N THR A 108 -28.84 -12.55 -20.44
CA THR A 108 -30.22 -12.27 -20.84
C THR A 108 -31.18 -13.12 -20.03
N CYS A 109 -32.14 -12.46 -19.40
CA CYS A 109 -33.12 -13.06 -18.51
C CYS A 109 -34.29 -13.66 -19.28
N TRP A 110 -34.47 -14.99 -19.17
CA TRP A 110 -35.41 -15.75 -20.00
C TRP A 110 -36.89 -15.45 -19.73
N SER A 111 -37.26 -14.86 -18.59
CA SER A 111 -38.66 -14.54 -18.25
C SER A 111 -39.16 -13.23 -18.86
N GLN A 112 -38.27 -12.43 -19.44
CA GLN A 112 -38.64 -11.18 -20.12
C GLN A 112 -39.23 -11.46 -21.52
N PRO A 113 -40.19 -10.64 -21.98
CA PRO A 113 -40.68 -9.39 -21.39
C PRO A 113 -41.86 -9.56 -20.41
N ASP A 114 -42.43 -10.77 -20.31
CA ASP A 114 -43.71 -10.99 -19.64
C ASP A 114 -43.60 -10.96 -18.10
N TYR A 115 -42.46 -11.38 -17.55
CA TYR A 115 -42.18 -11.35 -16.11
C TYR A 115 -40.73 -10.91 -15.81
N PRO A 116 -40.49 -10.11 -14.75
CA PRO A 116 -39.16 -9.62 -14.40
C PRO A 116 -38.22 -10.74 -13.93
N CYS A 117 -36.92 -10.44 -13.83
CA CYS A 117 -35.91 -11.37 -13.32
C CYS A 117 -35.87 -11.33 -11.80
N CYS A 118 -35.62 -12.47 -11.17
CA CYS A 118 -35.41 -12.49 -9.73
C CYS A 118 -34.05 -11.88 -9.37
N SER A 119 -33.99 -11.23 -8.22
CA SER A 119 -32.76 -10.84 -7.55
C SER A 119 -31.93 -12.08 -7.16
N ALA A 120 -30.64 -11.87 -6.93
CA ALA A 120 -29.74 -12.96 -6.56
C ALA A 120 -30.16 -13.60 -5.22
N ASN A 121 -30.15 -14.94 -5.17
CA ASN A 121 -30.55 -15.78 -4.02
C ASN A 121 -32.06 -15.92 -3.78
N THR A 122 -32.90 -15.55 -4.74
CA THR A 122 -34.34 -15.87 -4.67
C THR A 122 -34.55 -17.36 -4.84
N GLU A 123 -35.21 -18.00 -3.86
CA GLU A 123 -35.50 -19.42 -3.89
C GLU A 123 -36.57 -19.74 -4.95
N ALA A 124 -36.34 -20.80 -5.72
CA ALA A 124 -37.30 -21.28 -6.69
C ALA A 124 -38.53 -21.86 -5.96
N VAL A 125 -39.71 -21.31 -6.24
CA VAL A 125 -40.98 -21.81 -5.73
C VAL A 125 -41.69 -22.72 -6.73
N MET A 126 -41.29 -22.68 -8.00
CA MET A 126 -41.84 -23.47 -9.10
C MET A 126 -40.81 -23.65 -10.22
N GLU A 127 -40.91 -24.72 -11.00
CA GLU A 127 -40.10 -24.96 -12.21
C GLU A 127 -41.00 -25.57 -13.29
N ASP A 128 -40.92 -25.02 -14.51
CA ASP A 128 -41.69 -25.47 -15.68
C ASP A 128 -40.80 -25.58 -16.93
N GLU A 129 -41.41 -25.74 -18.11
CA GLU A 129 -40.68 -25.88 -19.38
C GLU A 129 -39.93 -24.60 -19.79
N GLN A 130 -40.20 -23.45 -19.14
CA GLN A 130 -39.55 -22.17 -19.41
C GLN A 130 -38.37 -21.89 -18.46
N GLY A 131 -38.45 -22.31 -17.19
CA GLY A 131 -37.35 -22.24 -16.23
C GLY A 131 -37.79 -22.22 -14.76
N LYS A 132 -36.88 -21.81 -13.86
CA LYS A 132 -37.14 -21.72 -12.41
C LYS A 132 -37.76 -20.39 -12.01
N TRP A 133 -38.90 -20.41 -11.34
CA TRP A 133 -39.65 -19.24 -10.94
C TRP A 133 -39.51 -18.91 -9.45
N GLY A 134 -39.34 -17.63 -9.12
CA GLY A 134 -39.33 -17.09 -7.76
C GLY A 134 -40.49 -16.11 -7.50
N ILE A 135 -40.68 -15.71 -6.24
CA ILE A 135 -41.65 -14.69 -5.84
C ILE A 135 -40.97 -13.58 -5.04
N GLU A 136 -41.06 -12.35 -5.53
CA GLU A 136 -40.53 -11.15 -4.86
C GLU A 136 -41.63 -10.10 -4.70
N GLY A 137 -41.83 -9.61 -3.46
CA GLY A 137 -42.88 -8.62 -3.18
C GLY A 137 -44.30 -9.08 -3.54
N GLY A 138 -44.52 -10.40 -3.66
CA GLY A 138 -45.80 -10.99 -4.09
C GLY A 138 -45.99 -11.18 -5.59
N ASN A 139 -44.98 -10.89 -6.43
CA ASN A 139 -45.02 -11.04 -7.88
C ASN A 139 -44.06 -12.12 -8.40
N TRP A 140 -44.41 -12.74 -9.53
CA TRP A 140 -43.58 -13.77 -10.19
C TRP A 140 -42.36 -13.18 -10.89
N CYS A 141 -41.23 -13.89 -10.80
CA CYS A 141 -39.99 -13.55 -11.51
C CYS A 141 -39.24 -14.80 -11.99
N GLY A 142 -38.43 -14.68 -13.06
CA GLY A 142 -37.59 -15.76 -13.58
C GLY A 142 -36.19 -15.80 -12.94
N ILE A 143 -35.76 -16.96 -12.47
CA ILE A 143 -34.46 -17.21 -11.85
C ILE A 143 -33.47 -17.62 -12.94
N ILE A 144 -32.33 -16.93 -13.00
CA ILE A 144 -31.24 -17.25 -13.93
C ILE A 144 -30.26 -18.17 -13.19
N GLU A 145 -30.04 -19.39 -13.69
CA GLU A 145 -29.25 -20.45 -13.05
C GLU A 145 -27.73 -20.22 -13.00
N ASN A 146 -27.25 -18.98 -13.17
CA ASN A 146 -25.85 -18.63 -12.91
C ASN A 146 -25.61 -18.14 -11.47
N LYS A 147 -26.61 -18.21 -10.61
CA LYS A 147 -26.45 -18.04 -9.16
C LYS A 147 -27.29 -19.05 -8.39
N THR A 148 -26.73 -20.22 -8.13
CA THR A 148 -27.14 -20.98 -6.94
C THR A 148 -26.01 -21.87 -6.46
N ALA A 149 -25.49 -21.54 -5.27
CA ALA A 149 -24.96 -22.54 -4.37
C ALA A 149 -26.12 -23.46 -3.96
N THR A 150 -25.91 -24.77 -3.95
CA THR A 150 -26.89 -25.72 -3.40
C THR A 150 -26.20 -26.65 -2.41
N THR A 151 -26.59 -26.49 -1.15
CA THR A 151 -26.47 -27.48 -0.08
C THR A 151 -27.64 -28.46 -0.12
N THR A 152 -27.43 -29.76 0.10
CA THR A 152 -28.36 -30.77 0.70
C THR A 152 -27.75 -32.18 0.57
N ASP A 153 -27.92 -33.21 1.43
CA ASP A 153 -28.70 -33.43 2.67
C ASP A 153 -28.25 -34.75 3.37
N SER A 154 -28.81 -35.02 4.56
CA SER A 154 -29.11 -36.33 5.21
C SER A 154 -28.15 -36.95 6.26
N PRO A 155 -28.66 -37.78 7.21
CA PRO A 155 -29.77 -37.52 8.13
C PRO A 155 -29.51 -37.89 9.62
N LYS A 156 -30.22 -37.15 10.49
CA LYS A 156 -30.97 -37.55 11.71
C LYS A 156 -30.29 -38.30 12.88
N THR A 157 -30.33 -37.62 14.02
CA THR A 157 -30.36 -38.05 15.43
C THR A 157 -30.56 -39.57 15.68
N THR A 158 -29.46 -40.26 15.97
CA THR A 158 -29.32 -41.03 17.22
C THR A 158 -28.52 -40.15 18.19
N THR A 159 -29.07 -39.98 19.39
CA THR A 159 -28.67 -38.99 20.39
C THR A 159 -27.35 -39.39 21.06
N THR A 160 -26.25 -38.74 20.70
CA THR A 160 -24.99 -38.79 21.46
C THR A 160 -24.21 -37.49 21.26
N THR A 161 -23.74 -36.96 22.39
CA THR A 161 -22.96 -35.74 22.63
C THR A 161 -21.78 -35.58 21.65
N SER A 162 -21.73 -34.50 20.84
CA SER A 162 -20.50 -33.81 20.36
C SER A 162 -20.79 -32.61 19.43
N LYS A 163 -20.34 -31.44 19.88
CA LYS A 163 -20.06 -30.13 19.24
C LYS A 163 -20.45 -29.85 17.78
N THR A 164 -21.25 -28.79 17.64
CA THR A 164 -21.39 -27.87 16.49
C THR A 164 -20.03 -27.48 15.90
N SER A 165 -19.80 -27.71 14.61
CA SER A 165 -18.78 -26.98 13.84
C SER A 165 -19.46 -25.85 13.09
N ASN A 166 -19.53 -24.69 13.77
CA ASN A 166 -19.64 -23.37 13.15
C ASN A 166 -18.63 -23.30 11.99
N THR A 167 -18.89 -22.46 10.97
CA THR A 167 -17.78 -21.75 10.32
C THR A 167 -17.18 -20.86 11.40
N SER A 168 -16.38 -21.48 12.25
CA SER A 168 -15.56 -20.79 13.21
C SER A 168 -14.67 -19.94 12.34
N SER A 169 -14.73 -18.62 12.51
CA SER A 169 -13.48 -17.89 12.64
C SER A 169 -12.70 -18.67 13.70
N LYS A 170 -11.91 -19.66 13.26
CA LYS A 170 -10.95 -20.27 14.16
C LYS A 170 -9.93 -19.16 14.27
N THR A 171 -10.02 -18.44 15.36
CA THR A 171 -8.91 -17.63 15.85
C THR A 171 -7.68 -18.51 15.73
N ASP A 172 -6.71 -18.03 14.94
CA ASP A 172 -5.48 -18.76 14.68
C ASP A 172 -4.87 -19.20 16.03
N SER A 173 -4.37 -20.43 16.14
CA SER A 173 -3.87 -20.92 17.44
C SER A 173 -2.62 -20.17 17.94
N LYS A 174 -1.97 -19.39 17.06
CA LYS A 174 -0.85 -18.49 17.36
C LYS A 174 -1.32 -17.04 17.53
N TYR A 175 -2.58 -16.73 17.22
CA TYR A 175 -3.18 -15.43 17.50
C TYR A 175 -3.53 -15.33 19.00
N ASN A 176 -3.11 -14.24 19.61
CA ASN A 176 -3.44 -13.91 20.99
C ASN A 176 -3.99 -12.49 21.04
N LYS A 177 -5.28 -12.35 21.38
CA LYS A 177 -5.89 -11.04 21.59
C LYS A 177 -5.38 -10.35 22.84
N ASP A 178 -5.10 -11.11 23.90
CA ASP A 178 -4.65 -10.59 25.19
C ASP A 178 -3.13 -10.42 25.21
N ARG A 179 -2.52 -10.30 24.02
CA ARG A 179 -1.08 -10.04 23.88
C ARG A 179 -0.73 -8.72 24.54
N LYS A 180 0.45 -8.67 25.15
CA LYS A 180 1.01 -7.43 25.68
C LYS A 180 2.47 -7.34 25.33
N GLN A 181 2.94 -6.11 25.17
CA GLN A 181 4.36 -5.85 25.04
C GLN A 181 5.13 -6.45 26.24
N SER A 182 6.22 -7.15 25.94
CA SER A 182 7.14 -7.64 26.97
C SER A 182 7.73 -6.47 27.77
N PRO A 183 8.03 -6.66 29.06
CA PRO A 183 8.77 -5.67 29.84
C PRO A 183 10.12 -5.35 29.17
N TYR A 184 10.54 -4.08 29.26
CA TYR A 184 11.88 -3.70 28.85
C TYR A 184 12.91 -4.43 29.71
N PRO A 185 13.99 -4.99 29.12
CA PRO A 185 15.01 -5.67 29.89
C PRO A 185 15.68 -4.70 30.87
N GLU A 186 16.06 -5.21 32.05
CA GLU A 186 16.89 -4.43 32.98
C GLU A 186 18.21 -4.06 32.29
N ALA A 187 18.47 -2.75 32.18
CA ALA A 187 19.60 -2.09 31.55
C ALA A 187 20.66 -3.00 30.89
N LYS A 188 20.63 -3.12 29.54
CA LYS A 188 21.89 -3.32 28.82
C LYS A 188 22.60 -1.97 28.85
N GLY A 189 23.58 -1.81 29.74
CA GLY A 189 24.27 -0.54 30.06
C GLY A 189 25.08 0.10 28.93
N ASN A 190 24.55 0.19 27.71
CA ASN A 190 25.16 0.87 26.59
C ASN A 190 24.08 1.52 25.71
N CYS A 191 23.60 2.69 26.13
CA CYS A 191 22.78 3.57 25.30
C CYS A 191 23.62 4.40 24.30
N GLY A 192 24.93 4.15 24.18
CA GLY A 192 25.81 4.92 23.30
C GLY A 192 25.80 6.41 23.66
N SER A 193 25.40 7.25 22.70
CA SER A 193 25.28 8.71 22.85
C SER A 193 23.98 9.19 23.49
N TRP A 194 23.22 8.29 24.11
CA TRP A 194 21.87 8.55 24.63
C TRP A 194 21.84 8.37 26.15
N ALA A 195 20.88 9.01 26.80
CA ALA A 195 20.69 8.88 28.24
C ALA A 195 19.86 7.64 28.58
N LEU A 196 20.28 6.89 29.60
CA LEU A 196 19.48 5.81 30.17
C LEU A 196 18.56 6.39 31.26
N ILE A 197 17.25 6.36 31.04
CA ILE A 197 16.22 6.79 32.00
C ILE A 197 15.10 5.75 32.05
N ASP A 198 14.64 5.36 33.24
CA ASP A 198 13.61 4.33 33.44
C ASP A 198 13.82 3.02 32.63
N ASN A 199 15.09 2.59 32.53
CA ASN A 199 15.53 1.44 31.73
C ASN A 199 15.29 1.54 30.22
N VAL A 200 15.01 2.74 29.69
CA VAL A 200 14.96 3.02 28.26
C VAL A 200 16.03 4.01 27.81
N CYS A 201 16.56 3.86 26.59
CA CYS A 201 17.51 4.79 26.01
C CYS A 201 16.75 5.93 25.36
N CYS A 202 16.97 7.15 25.84
CA CYS A 202 16.28 8.35 25.40
C CYS A 202 17.23 9.36 24.78
N ALA A 203 16.73 10.03 23.75
CA ALA A 203 17.45 11.14 23.14
C ALA A 203 17.58 12.28 24.15
N GLU A 204 18.55 13.15 23.89
CA GLU A 204 18.75 14.36 24.66
C GLU A 204 18.67 15.58 23.73
N TYR A 205 18.41 16.75 24.30
CA TYR A 205 18.34 18.02 23.58
C TYR A 205 18.77 19.18 24.49
N CYS A 206 19.07 20.33 23.89
CA CYS A 206 19.36 21.55 24.62
C CYS A 206 18.09 22.36 24.88
N ASP A 207 17.81 22.70 26.13
CA ASP A 207 16.61 23.48 26.52
C ASP A 207 16.70 24.98 26.24
N ASN A 208 17.90 25.47 25.94
CA ASN A 208 18.23 26.88 25.74
C ASN A 208 18.45 27.25 24.27
N GLU A 209 18.19 26.32 23.35
CA GLU A 209 18.42 26.50 21.92
C GLU A 209 17.19 26.00 21.14
N ASP A 210 16.88 26.66 20.03
CA ASP A 210 15.68 26.36 19.23
C ASP A 210 15.84 25.10 18.37
N SER A 211 17.04 24.81 17.89
CA SER A 211 17.32 23.70 16.98
C SER A 211 18.39 22.77 17.52
N THR A 212 18.01 21.76 18.31
CA THR A 212 19.00 20.79 18.80
C THR A 212 18.62 19.32 18.60
N GLN A 213 19.58 18.62 17.98
CA GLN A 213 19.67 17.17 17.87
C GLN A 213 20.79 16.75 18.83
N GLY A 214 20.44 16.36 20.05
CA GLY A 214 21.44 16.08 21.09
C GLY A 214 21.90 17.32 21.84
N CYS A 215 22.91 17.13 22.69
CA CYS A 215 23.41 18.15 23.61
C CYS A 215 24.77 18.74 23.22
N GLY A 216 25.25 18.52 21.99
CA GLY A 216 26.60 18.90 21.59
C GLY A 216 26.92 20.39 21.75
N THR A 217 25.91 21.26 21.61
CA THR A 217 26.04 22.73 21.62
C THR A 217 25.85 23.35 23.00
N CYS A 218 25.10 22.71 23.90
CA CYS A 218 24.82 23.20 25.26
C CYS A 218 25.72 22.60 26.37
N GLY A 219 26.86 22.03 26.00
CA GLY A 219 27.85 21.52 26.95
C GLY A 219 27.86 19.99 27.11
N GLY A 220 27.12 19.26 26.27
CA GLY A 220 27.14 17.81 26.21
C GLY A 220 26.27 17.10 27.26
N HIS A 221 26.32 15.77 27.24
CA HIS A 221 25.61 14.89 28.15
C HIS A 221 25.85 15.29 29.62
N GLY A 222 24.77 15.43 30.40
CA GLY A 222 24.82 15.80 31.82
C GLY A 222 25.12 17.27 32.12
N SER A 223 25.23 18.14 31.11
CA SER A 223 25.32 19.59 31.33
C SER A 223 23.99 20.17 31.82
N ALA A 224 24.01 21.37 32.41
CA ALA A 224 22.82 22.00 33.00
C ALA A 224 21.67 22.21 31.99
N HIS A 225 22.03 22.48 30.74
CA HIS A 225 21.12 22.77 29.63
C HIS A 225 20.78 21.55 28.77
N CYS A 226 21.47 20.41 28.98
CA CYS A 226 21.14 19.15 28.35
C CYS A 226 19.99 18.47 29.08
N LYS A 227 18.86 18.26 28.40
CA LYS A 227 17.69 17.57 28.93
C LYS A 227 17.49 16.24 28.23
N VAL A 228 17.07 15.25 29.01
CA VAL A 228 16.67 13.94 28.52
C VAL A 228 15.20 14.00 28.14
N VAL A 229 14.85 13.42 26.99
CA VAL A 229 13.45 13.22 26.59
C VAL A 229 12.75 12.33 27.63
N ASP A 230 11.47 12.59 27.91
CA ASP A 230 10.70 11.77 28.84
C ASP A 230 10.71 10.29 28.44
N SER A 231 10.87 9.40 29.42
CA SER A 231 11.02 7.97 29.17
C SER A 231 9.81 7.34 28.47
N PHE A 232 8.63 7.93 28.62
CA PHE A 232 7.41 7.53 27.92
C PHE A 232 7.60 7.56 26.40
N ALA A 233 8.17 8.62 25.85
CA ALA A 233 8.36 8.80 24.40
C ALA A 233 9.40 7.83 23.79
N CYS A 234 10.25 7.23 24.62
CA CYS A 234 11.31 6.31 24.21
C CYS A 234 10.91 4.83 24.33
N ARG A 235 9.74 4.55 24.91
CA ARG A 235 9.10 3.23 24.89
C ARG A 235 8.49 2.96 23.51
N SER A 236 7.72 1.90 23.35
CA SER A 236 7.07 1.41 22.13
C SER A 236 5.82 0.64 22.49
N GLY A 237 4.91 0.44 21.54
CA GLY A 237 3.72 -0.37 21.76
C GLY A 237 2.64 0.33 22.58
N ASP A 238 2.85 1.58 22.98
CA ASP A 238 1.85 2.38 23.67
C ASP A 238 1.08 3.23 22.67
N ARG A 239 -0.09 2.71 22.26
CA ARG A 239 -0.97 3.32 21.26
C ARG A 239 -2.15 4.06 21.87
N GLY A 240 -2.35 3.94 23.19
CA GLY A 240 -3.57 4.40 23.86
C GLY A 240 -4.80 3.51 23.64
N TYR A 241 -4.70 2.47 22.83
CA TYR A 241 -5.77 1.50 22.56
C TYR A 241 -5.20 0.12 22.21
N ASP A 242 -6.05 -0.92 22.30
CA ASP A 242 -5.66 -2.28 21.95
C ASP A 242 -5.57 -2.46 20.42
N PHE A 243 -4.59 -3.24 19.95
CA PHE A 243 -4.34 -3.42 18.51
C PHE A 243 -5.54 -4.03 17.75
N TYR A 244 -6.43 -4.72 18.46
CA TYR A 244 -7.66 -5.33 17.93
C TYR A 244 -8.87 -4.40 17.94
N ASP A 245 -8.71 -3.15 18.38
CA ASP A 245 -9.77 -2.14 18.43
C ASP A 245 -9.56 -1.03 17.39
N ILE A 246 -10.65 -0.51 16.83
CA ILE A 246 -10.62 0.71 16.00
C ILE A 246 -11.46 1.78 16.72
N PRO A 247 -10.86 2.56 17.63
CA PRO A 247 -11.60 3.58 18.36
C PRO A 247 -12.08 4.66 17.39
N ASN A 248 -13.32 5.10 17.59
CA ASN A 248 -13.98 6.08 16.73
C ASN A 248 -13.81 7.53 17.22
N GLU A 249 -13.11 7.72 18.34
CA GLU A 249 -12.96 9.01 19.00
C GLU A 249 -11.87 9.88 18.34
N PHE A 250 -12.12 11.19 18.31
CA PHE A 250 -11.13 12.15 17.83
C PHE A 250 -10.15 12.53 18.94
N HIS A 251 -8.87 12.52 18.60
CA HIS A 251 -7.80 13.07 19.41
C HIS A 251 -7.29 14.35 18.75
N TYR A 252 -7.20 15.43 19.53
CA TYR A 252 -6.54 16.66 19.07
C TYR A 252 -5.03 16.48 19.12
N SER A 253 -4.33 16.98 18.11
CA SER A 253 -2.87 16.91 18.05
C SER A 253 -2.29 18.03 17.19
N ARG A 254 -1.01 17.89 16.82
CA ARG A 254 -0.34 18.63 15.78
C ARG A 254 0.44 17.70 14.87
N SER A 255 0.69 18.17 13.65
CA SER A 255 1.54 17.50 12.68
C SER A 255 2.69 18.38 12.23
N THR A 256 3.84 17.76 12.03
CA THR A 256 4.98 18.26 11.26
C THR A 256 5.06 17.48 9.95
N HIS A 257 6.14 17.64 9.20
CA HIS A 257 6.42 16.79 8.04
C HIS A 257 7.91 16.51 7.87
N PHE A 258 8.22 15.39 7.20
CA PHE A 258 9.59 14.88 7.07
C PHE A 258 10.04 14.57 5.63
N GLY A 259 9.22 14.88 4.62
CA GLY A 259 9.59 14.68 3.22
C GLY A 259 8.90 13.51 2.53
N LEU A 260 9.50 13.10 1.41
CA LEU A 260 9.15 11.89 0.66
C LEU A 260 10.24 10.83 0.83
N THR A 261 9.83 9.57 1.00
CA THR A 261 10.77 8.45 1.17
C THR A 261 10.19 7.14 0.65
N PHE A 262 11.07 6.31 0.07
CA PHE A 262 10.80 4.91 -0.24
C PHE A 262 11.17 3.96 0.89
N GLY A 263 11.96 4.45 1.85
CA GLY A 263 12.31 3.73 3.07
C GLY A 263 11.37 4.13 4.21
N GLY A 264 11.26 3.26 5.20
CA GLY A 264 10.52 3.53 6.42
C GLY A 264 10.56 2.31 7.31
N ALA A 265 10.26 2.48 8.59
CA ALA A 265 10.29 1.43 9.59
C ALA A 265 9.46 0.17 9.20
N CYS A 266 8.37 0.34 8.46
CA CYS A 266 7.52 -0.73 7.95
C CYS A 266 8.00 -1.35 6.63
N GLY A 267 8.92 -0.70 5.92
CA GLY A 267 9.49 -1.21 4.68
C GLY A 267 8.45 -1.53 3.61
N PHE A 268 7.52 -0.62 3.31
CA PHE A 268 6.54 -0.82 2.24
C PHE A 268 7.02 -0.33 0.86
N GLY A 269 8.14 0.37 0.78
CA GLY A 269 8.78 0.66 -0.50
C GLY A 269 7.99 1.66 -1.35
N LEU A 270 8.01 1.46 -2.67
CA LEU A 270 7.27 2.30 -3.63
C LEU A 270 5.75 2.35 -3.38
N TYR A 271 5.16 1.28 -2.82
CA TYR A 271 3.71 1.19 -2.59
C TYR A 271 3.13 2.36 -1.78
N GLN A 272 3.89 2.86 -0.80
CA GLN A 272 3.41 3.88 0.13
C GLN A 272 3.38 5.28 -0.49
N VAL A 273 4.35 5.57 -1.35
CA VAL A 273 4.60 6.93 -1.83
C VAL A 273 4.04 7.14 -3.22
N CYS A 274 4.12 6.16 -4.11
CA CYS A 274 3.77 6.32 -5.52
C CYS A 274 2.26 6.32 -5.73
N GLY A 275 1.74 7.38 -6.36
CA GLY A 275 0.35 7.53 -6.76
C GLY A 275 0.21 8.36 -8.01
N SER A 276 -0.90 8.22 -8.73
CA SER A 276 -1.09 8.92 -10.01
C SER A 276 -1.40 10.41 -9.87
N ASP A 277 -1.73 10.89 -8.67
CA ASP A 277 -2.21 12.25 -8.40
C ASP A 277 -1.08 13.25 -8.02
N HIS A 278 0.18 12.82 -7.94
CA HIS A 278 1.30 13.68 -7.55
C HIS A 278 2.35 13.81 -8.67
N HIS A 279 2.92 15.01 -8.81
CA HIS A 279 3.98 15.30 -9.77
C HIS A 279 5.35 15.08 -9.14
N TYR A 280 5.80 13.83 -9.16
CA TYR A 280 7.14 13.49 -8.69
C TYR A 280 8.21 14.13 -9.60
N THR A 281 9.39 14.37 -9.03
CA THR A 281 10.56 14.89 -9.74
C THR A 281 11.78 14.01 -9.49
N GLY A 282 12.79 14.12 -10.36
CA GLY A 282 14.04 13.35 -10.22
C GLY A 282 13.83 11.84 -10.23
N GLU A 283 14.54 11.14 -9.34
CA GLU A 283 14.46 9.68 -9.22
C GLU A 283 13.05 9.18 -8.85
N PHE A 284 12.31 9.97 -8.06
CA PHE A 284 10.94 9.60 -7.69
C PHE A 284 10.01 9.49 -8.90
N ALA A 285 10.17 10.37 -9.90
CA ALA A 285 9.37 10.32 -11.13
C ALA A 285 9.58 8.99 -11.86
N THR A 286 10.84 8.65 -12.14
CA THR A 286 11.18 7.41 -12.85
C THR A 286 10.68 6.17 -12.10
N MET A 287 10.88 6.11 -10.79
CA MET A 287 10.48 4.95 -9.99
C MET A 287 8.96 4.84 -9.85
N CYS A 288 8.25 5.95 -9.64
CA CYS A 288 6.80 5.93 -9.49
C CYS A 288 6.09 5.69 -10.82
N ASP A 289 6.59 6.21 -11.94
CA ASP A 289 6.04 5.90 -13.27
C ASP A 289 6.15 4.40 -13.58
N ALA A 290 7.32 3.81 -13.31
CA ALA A 290 7.52 2.38 -13.47
C ALA A 290 6.61 1.57 -12.52
N PHE A 291 6.47 2.01 -11.27
CA PHE A 291 5.57 1.39 -10.28
C PHE A 291 4.12 1.42 -10.72
N CYS A 292 3.62 2.57 -11.17
CA CYS A 292 2.26 2.74 -11.62
C CYS A 292 1.95 1.96 -12.91
N LYS A 293 2.96 1.78 -13.78
CA LYS A 293 2.84 0.91 -14.95
C LYS A 293 2.77 -0.57 -14.58
N ALA A 294 3.64 -1.03 -13.68
CA ALA A 294 3.70 -2.43 -13.26
C ALA A 294 2.53 -2.82 -12.33
N TYR A 295 2.07 -1.90 -11.49
CA TYR A 295 1.07 -2.13 -10.44
C TYR A 295 -0.05 -1.06 -10.48
N PRO A 296 -0.85 -1.00 -11.54
CA PRO A 296 -1.84 0.07 -11.74
C PRO A 296 -2.90 0.13 -10.64
N THR A 297 -3.27 -1.02 -10.05
CA THR A 297 -4.20 -1.06 -8.90
C THR A 297 -3.57 -0.46 -7.65
N LEU A 298 -2.29 -0.74 -7.39
CA LEU A 298 -1.58 -0.22 -6.21
C LEU A 298 -1.22 1.26 -6.33
N CYS A 299 -1.19 1.82 -7.54
CA CYS A 299 -0.96 3.25 -7.76
C CYS A 299 -2.25 4.09 -7.66
N LYS A 300 -3.42 3.45 -7.55
CA LYS A 300 -4.70 4.15 -7.44
C LYS A 300 -5.12 4.35 -5.99
N ASP A 301 -5.87 5.42 -5.78
CA ASP A 301 -6.58 5.69 -4.54
C ASP A 301 -7.88 4.86 -4.46
N PRO A 302 -8.30 4.46 -3.25
CA PRO A 302 -9.66 3.96 -3.02
C PRO A 302 -10.71 5.01 -3.43
N ALA A 303 -11.86 4.57 -3.94
CA ALA A 303 -12.90 5.47 -4.40
C ALA A 303 -13.36 6.43 -3.29
N GLY A 304 -13.37 7.73 -3.59
CA GLY A 304 -13.81 8.77 -2.65
C GLY A 304 -12.76 9.25 -1.64
N TYR A 305 -11.54 8.70 -1.67
CA TYR A 305 -10.47 9.07 -0.74
C TYR A 305 -9.22 9.49 -1.51
N SER A 306 -8.40 10.36 -0.91
CA SER A 306 -6.99 10.50 -1.29
C SER A 306 -6.15 9.68 -0.33
N TYR A 307 -5.21 8.88 -0.83
CA TYR A 307 -4.47 7.94 0.01
C TYR A 307 -2.99 7.77 -0.39
N ARG A 308 -2.68 7.66 -1.68
CA ARG A 308 -1.32 7.46 -2.16
C ARG A 308 -0.45 8.66 -1.86
N GLY A 309 0.74 8.40 -1.33
CA GLY A 309 1.61 9.44 -0.81
C GLY A 309 1.18 9.96 0.56
N ASN A 310 -0.02 9.64 1.06
CA ASN A 310 -0.43 10.02 2.41
C ASN A 310 0.10 8.99 3.41
N PHE A 311 1.25 9.28 3.98
CA PHE A 311 1.80 8.48 5.05
C PHE A 311 2.29 9.35 6.18
N ALA A 312 2.40 8.75 7.36
CA ALA A 312 2.88 9.42 8.54
C ALA A 312 3.81 8.53 9.35
N ALA A 313 4.59 9.22 10.18
CA ALA A 313 5.40 8.66 11.20
C ALA A 313 4.91 9.14 12.58
N PRO A 314 4.17 8.30 13.33
CA PRO A 314 3.80 8.66 14.69
C PRO A 314 5.02 8.62 15.60
N GLN A 315 4.89 9.25 16.77
CA GLN A 315 5.97 9.36 17.76
C GLN A 315 6.50 8.00 18.26
N GLY A 316 7.70 8.03 18.83
CA GLY A 316 8.46 6.83 19.22
C GLY A 316 7.74 5.85 20.15
N ASN A 317 6.85 6.29 21.04
CA ASN A 317 6.10 5.39 21.93
C ASN A 317 5.04 4.56 21.19
N TYR A 318 4.54 5.06 20.06
CA TYR A 318 3.63 4.33 19.19
C TYR A 318 4.34 3.09 18.62
N TYR A 319 5.60 3.29 18.19
CA TYR A 319 6.56 2.22 17.94
C TYR A 319 7.99 2.77 17.83
N THR A 320 8.93 2.17 18.56
CA THR A 320 10.27 2.73 18.73
C THR A 320 11.26 2.18 17.72
N GLN A 321 12.15 3.04 17.22
CA GLN A 321 13.33 2.61 16.47
C GLN A 321 14.50 2.20 17.39
N PHE A 322 14.39 2.46 18.70
CA PHE A 322 15.53 2.42 19.63
C PHE A 322 15.84 1.06 20.22
N TRP A 323 14.86 0.15 20.19
CA TRP A 323 15.00 -1.20 20.71
C TRP A 323 14.97 -2.19 19.56
N GLY A 324 15.91 -3.15 19.58
CA GLY A 324 15.70 -4.40 18.86
C GLY A 324 14.40 -5.07 19.32
N SER A 325 13.92 -6.07 18.59
CA SER A 325 12.73 -6.81 19.01
C SER A 325 12.89 -7.24 20.48
N LEU A 326 11.94 -6.84 21.34
CA LEU A 326 11.91 -7.29 22.72
C LEU A 326 11.78 -8.81 22.74
N GLU A 327 12.30 -9.45 23.79
CA GLU A 327 12.17 -10.91 23.95
C GLU A 327 10.70 -11.31 24.01
N GLY A 328 10.37 -12.47 23.46
CA GLY A 328 9.00 -12.94 23.33
C GLY A 328 8.38 -12.65 21.97
N ASP A 329 7.07 -12.83 21.89
CA ASP A 329 6.36 -13.01 20.62
C ASP A 329 5.53 -11.78 20.21
N GLN A 330 5.68 -10.64 20.92
CA GLN A 330 4.63 -9.62 20.97
C GLN A 330 5.13 -8.15 21.08
N ASP A 331 4.74 -7.36 20.06
CA ASP A 331 3.99 -6.08 20.18
C ASP A 331 4.66 -4.71 19.96
N ASN A 332 5.91 -4.62 19.56
CA ASN A 332 6.43 -3.28 19.23
C ASN A 332 5.93 -2.74 17.87
N TYR A 333 5.27 -3.56 17.03
CA TYR A 333 5.25 -3.34 15.56
C TYR A 333 3.91 -3.64 14.86
N LEU A 334 2.80 -3.75 15.59
CA LEU A 334 1.46 -3.94 15.00
C LEU A 334 0.81 -2.63 14.54
N SER A 335 1.61 -1.60 14.28
CA SER A 335 1.18 -0.31 13.75
C SER A 335 1.33 -0.21 12.23
N CYS A 336 2.23 -1.00 11.64
CA CYS A 336 2.54 -0.93 10.22
C CYS A 336 1.31 -1.22 9.36
N GLY A 337 0.88 -0.21 8.60
CA GLY A 337 -0.27 -0.29 7.72
C GLY A 337 -1.60 0.15 8.35
N GLU A 338 -1.64 0.51 9.63
CA GLU A 338 -2.82 1.13 10.26
C GLU A 338 -3.17 2.46 9.57
N CYS A 339 -4.46 2.78 9.51
CA CYS A 339 -4.96 3.97 8.86
C CYS A 339 -5.53 4.98 9.84
N PHE A 340 -5.30 6.25 9.51
CA PHE A 340 -5.81 7.38 10.25
C PHE A 340 -6.49 8.36 9.30
N GLU A 341 -7.59 8.93 9.78
CA GLU A 341 -8.19 10.09 9.16
C GLU A 341 -7.75 11.33 9.93
N VAL A 342 -7.16 12.29 9.23
CA VAL A 342 -6.59 13.51 9.82
C VAL A 342 -7.28 14.74 9.25
N TYR A 343 -7.68 15.64 10.15
CA TYR A 343 -8.31 16.92 9.85
C TYR A 343 -7.41 18.05 10.32
N LYS A 344 -7.11 19.01 9.44
CA LYS A 344 -6.55 20.28 9.88
C LYS A 344 -7.61 21.04 10.68
N THR A 345 -7.23 21.56 11.84
CA THR A 345 -8.11 22.39 12.68
C THR A 345 -7.65 23.84 12.63
N LYS A 346 -8.47 24.76 13.14
CA LYS A 346 -8.04 26.13 13.44
C LYS A 346 -7.12 26.13 14.66
N GLU A 347 -6.37 27.20 14.86
CA GLU A 347 -5.48 27.34 16.03
C GLU A 347 -6.24 27.18 17.35
N ASP A 348 -7.51 27.61 17.41
CA ASP A 348 -8.38 27.43 18.58
C ASP A 348 -8.99 26.02 18.72
N GLY A 349 -8.56 25.07 17.88
CA GLY A 349 -9.06 23.70 17.83
C GLY A 349 -10.44 23.53 17.21
N SER A 350 -11.10 24.59 16.78
CA SER A 350 -12.40 24.45 16.10
C SER A 350 -12.24 23.95 14.67
N ASP A 351 -13.25 23.23 14.19
CA ASP A 351 -13.23 22.65 12.86
C ASP A 351 -13.35 23.71 11.76
N TYR A 352 -12.74 23.39 10.63
CA TYR A 352 -13.07 24.10 9.41
C TYR A 352 -14.43 23.64 8.86
N LYS A 353 -15.26 24.57 8.40
CA LYS A 353 -16.53 24.28 7.69
C LYS A 353 -16.30 24.16 6.18
N PRO A 354 -16.94 23.19 5.50
CA PRO A 354 -16.86 23.09 4.04
C PRO A 354 -17.17 24.43 3.35
N GLY A 355 -16.25 24.87 2.50
CA GLY A 355 -16.36 26.12 1.74
C GLY A 355 -15.86 27.38 2.45
N GLU A 356 -15.45 27.30 3.72
CA GLU A 356 -14.82 28.44 4.39
C GLU A 356 -13.33 28.57 4.03
N PRO A 357 -12.74 29.78 4.09
CA PRO A 357 -11.31 29.96 3.83
C PRO A 357 -10.44 29.10 4.76
N GLY A 358 -9.57 28.28 4.17
CA GLY A 358 -8.66 27.38 4.89
C GLY A 358 -9.20 25.97 5.13
N TYR A 359 -10.47 25.70 4.80
CA TYR A 359 -11.00 24.34 4.78
C TYR A 359 -10.29 23.49 3.72
N GLN A 360 -9.85 22.31 4.12
CA GLN A 360 -9.44 21.25 3.22
C GLN A 360 -10.10 19.93 3.63
N PRO A 361 -10.40 19.03 2.69
CA PRO A 361 -10.89 17.69 3.01
C PRO A 361 -9.91 16.95 3.93
N PRO A 362 -10.39 16.03 4.78
CA PRO A 362 -9.52 15.20 5.59
C PRO A 362 -8.62 14.34 4.71
N VAL A 363 -7.47 14.01 5.26
CA VAL A 363 -6.49 13.12 4.63
C VAL A 363 -6.57 11.76 5.31
N LEU A 364 -6.83 10.72 4.51
CA LEU A 364 -6.62 9.34 4.91
C LEU A 364 -5.16 8.99 4.69
N LEU A 365 -4.47 8.57 5.75
CA LEU A 365 -3.07 8.18 5.69
C LEU A 365 -2.82 6.81 6.29
N SER A 366 -1.63 6.27 6.05
CA SER A 366 -1.14 5.06 6.72
C SER A 366 0.13 5.29 7.53
N VAL A 367 0.29 4.49 8.57
CA VAL A 367 1.53 4.43 9.34
C VAL A 367 2.55 3.55 8.62
N ILE A 368 3.69 4.14 8.29
CA ILE A 368 4.77 3.47 7.53
C ILE A 368 6.15 3.60 8.17
N ASP A 369 6.35 4.60 9.02
CA ASP A 369 7.63 4.93 9.61
C ASP A 369 7.44 5.40 11.06
N SER A 370 8.46 5.31 11.89
CA SER A 370 8.39 5.88 13.23
C SER A 370 9.10 7.21 13.21
N CYS A 371 8.61 8.19 13.97
CA CYS A 371 9.31 9.44 14.21
C CYS A 371 10.14 9.26 15.49
N PRO A 372 11.43 8.88 15.39
CA PRO A 372 12.30 8.74 16.56
C PRO A 372 12.71 10.11 17.10
N CYS A 373 12.67 10.26 18.43
CA CYS A 373 13.15 11.44 19.15
C CYS A 373 14.62 11.83 18.92
N SER A 374 15.46 11.02 18.23
CA SER A 374 16.84 11.41 17.90
C SER A 374 16.94 12.57 16.92
N ALA A 375 16.08 12.57 15.90
CA ALA A 375 16.20 13.53 14.81
C ALA A 375 15.70 14.91 15.22
N ASN A 376 14.89 15.00 16.28
CA ASN A 376 14.42 16.26 16.83
C ASN A 376 13.90 16.08 18.27
N GLY A 377 14.81 15.93 19.24
CA GLY A 377 14.44 15.65 20.64
C GLY A 377 13.55 16.72 21.29
N LYS A 378 13.53 17.94 20.73
CA LYS A 378 12.70 19.06 21.19
C LYS A 378 11.25 19.01 20.71
N TRP A 379 11.03 18.57 19.46
CA TRP A 379 9.70 18.54 18.81
C TRP A 379 9.04 17.16 18.77
N CYS A 380 9.84 16.11 18.85
CA CYS A 380 9.43 14.71 18.74
C CYS A 380 8.95 14.10 20.06
N CYS A 381 8.52 14.95 21.00
CA CYS A 381 7.91 14.47 22.23
C CYS A 381 6.44 14.10 21.93
N GLY A 382 6.01 12.99 22.53
CA GLY A 382 4.59 12.65 22.59
C GLY A 382 3.90 13.48 23.68
N SER A 383 2.58 13.39 23.73
CA SER A 383 1.72 13.74 24.86
C SER A 383 2.37 14.38 26.08
N GLU A 384 2.14 15.68 26.29
CA GLU A 384 2.53 16.50 27.45
C GLU A 384 3.99 16.99 27.51
N TRP A 385 4.89 16.54 26.64
CA TRP A 385 6.34 16.70 26.88
C TRP A 385 7.11 17.52 25.83
N ASP A 386 6.39 18.19 24.92
CA ASP A 386 6.97 18.88 23.78
C ASP A 386 7.20 20.37 24.03
N GLN A 387 8.28 20.89 23.48
CA GLN A 387 8.67 22.29 23.68
C GLN A 387 8.18 23.17 22.52
N CYS A 388 6.90 23.55 22.57
CA CYS A 388 6.17 24.36 21.58
C CYS A 388 6.59 25.83 21.47
N GLN A 389 7.87 26.13 21.64
CA GLN A 389 8.38 27.50 21.72
C GLN A 389 8.24 28.28 20.40
N GLU A 390 8.07 27.59 19.27
CA GLU A 390 7.89 28.21 17.95
C GLU A 390 6.41 28.35 17.54
N VAL A 391 5.46 27.88 18.36
CA VAL A 391 4.01 27.98 18.09
C VAL A 391 3.25 28.49 19.32
N ASN A 392 2.75 29.73 19.24
CA ASN A 392 2.22 30.42 20.42
C ASN A 392 0.68 30.39 20.57
N ASN A 393 -0.05 29.94 19.53
CA ASN A 393 -1.49 30.17 19.45
C ASN A 393 -2.36 28.91 19.43
N PHE A 394 -1.75 27.72 19.45
CA PHE A 394 -2.52 26.47 19.39
C PHE A 394 -3.20 26.20 20.73
N LYS A 395 -4.53 26.11 20.73
CA LYS A 395 -5.31 25.70 21.91
C LYS A 395 -5.06 24.23 22.25
N TYR A 396 -4.89 23.38 21.23
CA TYR A 396 -4.56 21.96 21.37
C TYR A 396 -3.43 21.58 20.42
N GLY A 397 -2.69 20.52 20.77
CA GLY A 397 -1.54 20.06 20.00
C GLY A 397 -0.22 20.71 20.39
N CYS A 398 -0.23 21.68 21.32
CA CYS A 398 0.98 22.25 21.89
C CYS A 398 0.87 22.62 23.38
N PRO A 399 1.36 21.77 24.32
CA PRO A 399 1.90 20.43 24.06
C PRO A 399 0.82 19.48 23.49
N VAL A 400 1.23 18.38 22.85
CA VAL A 400 0.28 17.33 22.42
C VAL A 400 -0.51 16.85 23.64
N PRO A 401 -1.85 16.69 23.57
CA PRO A 401 -2.64 16.18 24.70
C PRO A 401 -2.19 14.81 25.18
N LYS A 402 -2.44 14.48 26.45
CA LYS A 402 -1.96 13.26 27.11
C LYS A 402 -2.28 11.94 26.41
N ASP A 403 -3.46 11.86 25.83
CA ASP A 403 -3.96 10.63 25.21
C ASP A 403 -3.91 10.75 23.68
N SER A 404 -2.87 11.39 23.14
CA SER A 404 -2.80 11.77 21.72
C SER A 404 -1.41 11.52 21.15
N ILE A 405 -1.28 11.53 19.82
CA ILE A 405 -0.01 11.29 19.16
C ILE A 405 0.31 12.41 18.18
N HIS A 406 1.56 12.85 18.20
CA HIS A 406 2.19 13.57 17.13
C HIS A 406 2.29 12.67 15.89
N LEU A 407 1.86 13.21 14.75
CA LEU A 407 1.96 12.58 13.43
C LEU A 407 2.89 13.41 12.56
N ASP A 408 4.09 12.90 12.30
CA ASP A 408 5.03 13.51 11.36
C ASP A 408 4.69 13.08 9.94
N LEU A 409 4.22 13.99 9.09
CA LEU A 409 3.57 13.66 7.84
C LEU A 409 4.55 13.57 6.66
N SER A 410 4.17 12.82 5.63
CA SER A 410 4.71 13.03 4.29
C SER A 410 4.44 14.45 3.78
N ASP A 411 5.28 14.94 2.87
CA ASP A 411 5.04 16.21 2.18
C ASP A 411 3.71 16.21 1.41
N ILE A 412 3.30 15.08 0.83
CA ILE A 412 2.03 14.98 0.10
C ILE A 412 0.83 15.14 1.06
N ALA A 413 0.83 14.46 2.21
CA ALA A 413 -0.23 14.62 3.21
C ALA A 413 -0.28 16.04 3.78
N MET A 414 0.90 16.62 4.09
CA MET A 414 1.02 17.98 4.60
C MET A 414 0.52 19.01 3.58
N ALA A 415 0.87 18.87 2.31
CA ALA A 415 0.38 19.70 1.22
C ALA A 415 -1.14 19.60 1.06
N ARG A 416 -1.70 18.38 1.10
CA ARG A 416 -3.16 18.18 1.02
C ARG A 416 -3.90 18.84 2.17
N LEU A 417 -3.40 18.71 3.41
CA LEU A 417 -4.03 19.34 4.58
C LEU A 417 -3.97 20.87 4.55
N GLN A 418 -3.00 21.47 3.86
CA GLN A 418 -2.85 22.93 3.78
C GLN A 418 -3.49 23.56 2.54
N SER A 419 -3.47 22.86 1.41
CA SER A 419 -3.83 23.38 0.08
C SER A 419 -4.93 22.60 -0.63
N GLY A 420 -5.27 21.39 -0.18
CA GLY A 420 -6.21 20.48 -0.84
C GLY A 420 -5.61 19.73 -2.02
N SER A 421 -4.33 19.92 -2.33
CA SER A 421 -3.64 19.28 -3.44
C SER A 421 -2.38 18.57 -2.96
N SER A 422 -2.09 17.41 -3.56
CA SER A 422 -0.82 16.70 -3.42
C SER A 422 0.39 17.51 -3.89
N ASN A 423 0.19 18.52 -4.74
CA ASN A 423 1.22 19.36 -5.36
C ASN A 423 1.13 20.82 -4.88
N GLY A 424 0.30 21.10 -3.88
CA GLY A 424 0.10 22.47 -3.41
C GLY A 424 1.14 22.92 -2.40
N GLU A 425 1.04 24.18 -2.01
CA GLU A 425 2.00 24.81 -1.10
C GLU A 425 1.82 24.33 0.36
N MET A 426 2.93 24.26 1.08
CA MET A 426 2.99 23.94 2.52
C MET A 426 3.57 25.14 3.30
N PRO A 427 2.81 26.25 3.44
CA PRO A 427 3.33 27.47 4.06
C PRO A 427 3.66 27.31 5.56
N ALA A 428 3.02 26.36 6.26
CA ALA A 428 3.30 26.05 7.66
C ALA A 428 4.07 24.74 7.78
N GLY A 429 5.19 24.76 8.52
CA GLY A 429 5.92 23.54 8.89
C GLY A 429 5.24 22.73 10.01
N VAL A 430 4.34 23.35 10.77
CA VAL A 430 3.56 22.73 11.84
C VAL A 430 2.09 23.16 11.71
N ILE A 431 1.17 22.20 11.80
CA ILE A 431 -0.28 22.47 11.76
C ILE A 431 -1.00 21.87 12.98
N PRO A 432 -2.01 22.55 13.55
CA PRO A 432 -2.89 21.94 14.51
C PRO A 432 -3.88 21.02 13.77
N ASN A 433 -4.20 19.88 14.37
CA ASN A 433 -5.08 18.92 13.76
C ASN A 433 -5.91 18.17 14.81
N LYS A 434 -6.81 17.34 14.29
CA LYS A 434 -7.38 16.22 15.03
C LYS A 434 -7.33 14.99 14.14
N TYR A 435 -7.24 13.82 14.75
CA TYR A 435 -7.20 12.56 14.03
C TYR A 435 -8.00 11.49 14.76
N ARG A 436 -8.33 10.41 14.05
CA ARG A 436 -8.86 9.17 14.63
C ARG A 436 -8.33 7.97 13.84
N ARG A 437 -8.22 6.81 14.50
CA ARG A 437 -7.94 5.55 13.80
C ARG A 437 -9.17 5.18 12.99
N VAL A 438 -8.98 4.70 11.77
CA VAL A 438 -10.08 4.24 10.92
C VAL A 438 -9.71 2.91 10.26
N PRO A 439 -10.70 2.11 9.83
CA PRO A 439 -10.40 1.01 8.95
C PRO A 439 -9.73 1.48 7.66
N CYS A 440 -8.88 0.62 7.10
CA CYS A 440 -8.15 0.86 5.88
C CYS A 440 -8.96 0.45 4.65
N PRO A 441 -9.53 1.39 3.87
CA PRO A 441 -10.07 1.06 2.55
C PRO A 441 -8.93 0.72 1.57
N ARG A 442 -9.12 -0.31 0.75
CA ARG A 442 -8.11 -0.79 -0.19
C ARG A 442 -8.74 -1.20 -1.51
N LEU A 443 -8.12 -0.78 -2.61
CA LEU A 443 -8.47 -1.27 -3.92
C LEU A 443 -7.71 -2.59 -4.19
N GLY A 444 -8.45 -3.67 -4.43
CA GLY A 444 -7.89 -4.96 -4.85
C GLY A 444 -7.25 -5.78 -3.73
N ASN A 445 -6.39 -6.72 -4.12
CA ASN A 445 -5.78 -7.71 -3.21
C ASN A 445 -4.63 -7.13 -2.39
N MET A 446 -4.25 -7.85 -1.34
CA MET A 446 -2.94 -7.67 -0.70
C MET A 446 -1.82 -8.07 -1.67
N TYR A 447 -0.66 -7.46 -1.47
CA TYR A 447 0.56 -7.82 -2.16
C TYR A 447 1.66 -8.09 -1.15
N ILE A 448 2.62 -8.92 -1.51
CA ILE A 448 3.86 -9.08 -0.75
C ILE A 448 5.03 -8.51 -1.55
N TRP A 449 5.85 -7.69 -0.92
CA TRP A 449 7.12 -7.26 -1.49
C TRP A 449 8.20 -8.27 -1.12
N LEU A 450 8.47 -9.21 -2.03
CA LEU A 450 9.46 -10.26 -1.83
C LEU A 450 10.87 -9.66 -1.89
N ARG A 451 11.68 -9.93 -0.87
CA ARG A 451 13.06 -9.45 -0.80
C ARG A 451 13.98 -10.29 -1.68
N LYS A 452 15.10 -9.67 -2.08
CA LYS A 452 16.15 -10.35 -2.86
C LYS A 452 16.69 -11.56 -2.10
N ASP A 453 17.29 -12.49 -2.84
CA ASP A 453 17.90 -13.72 -2.31
C ASP A 453 16.89 -14.70 -1.67
N ALA A 454 15.59 -14.50 -1.91
CA ALA A 454 14.56 -15.45 -1.53
C ALA A 454 14.75 -16.81 -2.25
N GLY A 455 14.52 -17.89 -1.53
CA GLY A 455 14.63 -19.25 -2.05
C GLY A 455 13.96 -20.28 -1.13
N PRO A 456 14.07 -21.58 -1.45
CA PRO A 456 13.32 -22.62 -0.73
C PRO A 456 13.63 -22.74 0.76
N TYR A 457 14.80 -22.29 1.22
CA TYR A 457 15.19 -22.41 2.64
C TYR A 457 15.07 -21.10 3.41
N TRP A 458 14.86 -19.99 2.71
CA TRP A 458 14.83 -18.67 3.33
C TRP A 458 14.14 -17.67 2.40
N PHE A 459 13.18 -16.93 2.92
CA PHE A 459 12.66 -15.74 2.25
C PHE A 459 12.13 -14.74 3.27
N SER A 460 12.11 -13.47 2.88
CA SER A 460 11.46 -12.41 3.63
C SER A 460 10.63 -11.50 2.74
N PHE A 461 9.59 -10.89 3.30
CA PHE A 461 8.74 -9.93 2.60
C PHE A 461 7.98 -9.00 3.53
N SER A 462 7.57 -7.85 3.01
CA SER A 462 6.55 -7.00 3.65
C SER A 462 5.19 -7.25 3.03
N VAL A 463 4.12 -7.24 3.82
CA VAL A 463 2.74 -7.27 3.32
C VAL A 463 2.26 -5.83 3.12
N VAL A 464 1.70 -5.54 1.96
CA VAL A 464 1.15 -4.22 1.61
C VAL A 464 -0.30 -4.36 1.13
N ASN A 465 -1.03 -3.24 1.12
CA ASN A 465 -2.42 -3.18 0.67
C ASN A 465 -3.42 -4.01 1.49
N SER A 466 -3.12 -4.25 2.77
CA SER A 466 -4.03 -4.89 3.72
C SER A 466 -5.21 -3.98 4.05
N ALA A 467 -6.43 -4.50 3.87
CA ALA A 467 -7.68 -3.83 4.21
C ALA A 467 -8.04 -4.03 5.69
N GLY A 468 -9.17 -3.44 6.11
CA GLY A 468 -9.71 -3.61 7.46
C GLY A 468 -8.80 -2.97 8.50
N PHE A 469 -8.18 -3.77 9.36
CA PHE A 469 -7.28 -3.27 10.41
C PHE A 469 -5.95 -2.71 9.88
N GLY A 470 -5.59 -3.03 8.63
CA GLY A 470 -4.34 -2.60 7.99
C GLY A 470 -3.09 -3.34 8.48
N ALA A 471 -2.96 -3.57 9.78
CA ALA A 471 -1.85 -4.29 10.38
C ALA A 471 -2.03 -5.82 10.34
N ILE A 472 -0.93 -6.53 10.06
CA ILE A 472 -0.86 -7.99 10.12
C ILE A 472 -0.39 -8.43 11.51
N ALA A 473 -1.22 -9.23 12.19
CA ALA A 473 -1.00 -9.73 13.53
C ALA A 473 -0.21 -11.04 13.57
N VAL A 474 -0.48 -11.94 12.63
CA VAL A 474 0.19 -13.23 12.47
C VAL A 474 0.37 -13.50 10.98
N LEU A 475 1.53 -13.99 10.61
CA LEU A 475 1.84 -14.45 9.26
C LEU A 475 2.44 -15.85 9.32
N GLU A 476 1.97 -16.72 8.44
CA GLU A 476 2.46 -18.08 8.33
C GLU A 476 2.68 -18.49 6.88
N ALA A 477 3.69 -19.33 6.68
CA ALA A 477 3.97 -19.98 5.40
C ALA A 477 3.90 -21.49 5.57
N LYS A 478 3.31 -22.17 4.59
CA LYS A 478 3.21 -23.63 4.60
C LYS A 478 4.48 -24.24 4.02
N ASN A 479 5.15 -25.10 4.78
CA ASN A 479 6.34 -25.82 4.29
C ASN A 479 5.93 -27.11 3.54
N ASP A 480 6.93 -27.80 2.97
CA ASP A 480 6.72 -29.03 2.21
C ASP A 480 6.20 -30.21 3.04
N ALA A 481 6.42 -30.18 4.35
CA ALA A 481 5.85 -31.15 5.28
C ALA A 481 4.33 -30.92 5.51
N GLY A 482 3.77 -29.84 4.94
CA GLY A 482 2.38 -29.45 5.11
C GLY A 482 2.11 -28.69 6.41
N GLU A 483 3.15 -28.28 7.14
CA GLU A 483 3.06 -27.58 8.40
C GLU A 483 2.95 -26.07 8.18
N TRP A 484 2.04 -25.43 8.93
CA TRP A 484 1.94 -23.98 8.98
C TRP A 484 3.02 -23.42 9.93
N VAL A 485 4.06 -22.83 9.37
CA VAL A 485 5.18 -22.25 10.12
C VAL A 485 4.91 -20.78 10.39
N LYS A 486 5.00 -20.36 11.65
CA LYS A 486 4.88 -18.95 12.04
C LYS A 486 6.10 -18.19 11.53
N MET A 487 5.90 -17.18 10.70
CA MET A 487 6.95 -16.25 10.32
C MET A 487 7.23 -15.28 11.47
N VAL A 488 8.46 -14.80 11.55
CA VAL A 488 8.91 -13.85 12.58
C VAL A 488 9.25 -12.52 11.93
N ARG A 489 9.28 -11.43 12.70
CA ARG A 489 9.78 -10.15 12.19
C ARG A 489 11.27 -10.28 11.90
N ASP A 490 11.73 -9.69 10.79
CA ASP A 490 13.11 -9.84 10.34
C ASP A 490 14.07 -9.19 11.36
N PRO A 491 14.91 -9.97 12.07
CA PRO A 491 15.88 -9.40 13.01
C PRO A 491 17.07 -8.77 12.28
N ASN A 492 17.26 -9.08 11.00
CA ASN A 492 18.38 -8.64 10.19
C ASN A 492 17.95 -7.49 9.29
N TYR A 493 18.77 -6.45 9.22
CA TYR A 493 18.56 -5.33 8.32
C TYR A 493 19.83 -5.03 7.54
N THR A 494 19.67 -4.57 6.31
CA THR A 494 20.82 -4.10 5.53
C THR A 494 21.30 -2.75 6.07
N MET A 495 22.61 -2.49 6.04
CA MET A 495 23.12 -1.16 6.42
C MET A 495 22.58 -0.03 5.54
N ALA A 496 22.07 -0.34 4.34
CA ALA A 496 21.46 0.62 3.43
C ALA A 496 20.03 0.99 3.84
N ARG A 497 19.33 0.16 4.62
CA ARG A 497 17.94 0.36 5.05
C ARG A 497 17.70 -0.18 6.47
N PRO A 498 18.39 0.37 7.49
CA PRO A 498 18.39 -0.18 8.83
C PRO A 498 17.05 -0.10 9.56
N GLN A 499 16.10 0.69 9.04
CA GLN A 499 14.80 0.94 9.65
C GLN A 499 13.75 -0.13 9.29
N GLU A 500 13.82 -0.79 8.13
CA GLU A 500 12.73 -1.61 7.55
C GLU A 500 12.37 -2.90 8.31
N ARG A 501 13.02 -3.19 9.44
CA ARG A 501 12.95 -4.46 10.18
C ARG A 501 11.57 -4.81 10.76
N TYR A 502 10.62 -3.86 10.77
CA TYR A 502 9.38 -4.01 11.54
C TYR A 502 8.17 -4.44 10.74
N GLY A 503 8.09 -4.06 9.47
CA GLY A 503 7.02 -4.55 8.57
C GLY A 503 7.42 -5.78 7.78
N VAL A 504 8.71 -6.15 7.79
CA VAL A 504 9.25 -7.32 7.10
C VAL A 504 9.10 -8.57 7.96
N TRP A 505 8.62 -9.64 7.35
CA TRP A 505 8.54 -10.97 7.92
C TRP A 505 9.53 -11.90 7.26
N VAL A 506 10.10 -12.82 8.02
CA VAL A 506 11.08 -13.81 7.55
C VAL A 506 10.72 -15.19 8.06
N THR A 507 11.04 -16.22 7.26
CA THR A 507 10.96 -17.61 7.71
C THR A 507 11.99 -17.88 8.81
N PRO A 508 11.61 -18.57 9.90
CA PRO A 508 12.59 -19.02 10.89
C PRO A 508 13.66 -19.93 10.28
N GLN A 509 14.81 -20.04 10.94
CA GLN A 509 15.84 -21.00 10.52
C GLN A 509 15.35 -22.44 10.70
N ASP A 510 15.84 -23.33 9.84
CA ASP A 510 15.60 -24.79 9.90
C ASP A 510 14.13 -25.23 9.78
N THR A 511 13.25 -24.40 9.21
CA THR A 511 11.82 -24.73 9.01
C THR A 511 11.43 -25.05 7.56
N GLY A 512 12.36 -24.86 6.63
CA GLY A 512 12.20 -25.25 5.23
C GLY A 512 12.42 -26.75 4.98
N PRO A 513 12.35 -27.19 3.71
CA PRO A 513 12.15 -26.36 2.52
C PRO A 513 10.69 -25.90 2.33
N TYR A 514 10.57 -24.82 1.58
CA TYR A 514 9.35 -24.21 1.06
C TYR A 514 9.43 -24.20 -0.47
N ASN A 515 9.07 -25.31 -1.10
CA ASN A 515 9.06 -25.39 -2.55
C ASN A 515 7.83 -24.72 -3.14
N LEU A 516 8.02 -24.12 -4.31
CA LEU A 516 6.96 -23.39 -5.01
C LEU A 516 5.89 -24.36 -5.57
N PRO A 517 4.60 -23.96 -5.59
CA PRO A 517 4.07 -22.72 -5.04
C PRO A 517 3.86 -22.78 -3.51
N ILE A 518 4.01 -21.64 -2.83
CA ILE A 518 3.90 -21.56 -1.36
C ILE A 518 2.57 -20.92 -0.97
N ASP A 519 1.85 -21.57 -0.06
CA ASP A 519 0.64 -21.02 0.56
C ASP A 519 1.01 -20.11 1.74
N LEU A 520 0.30 -18.99 1.87
CA LEU A 520 0.42 -18.08 3.01
C LEU A 520 -0.89 -17.98 3.79
N ARG A 521 -0.79 -17.82 5.10
CA ARG A 521 -1.92 -17.54 5.98
C ARG A 521 -1.66 -16.27 6.76
N LEU A 522 -2.62 -15.35 6.75
CA LEU A 522 -2.49 -14.03 7.37
C LEU A 522 -3.65 -13.81 8.34
N THR A 523 -3.34 -13.33 9.54
CA THR A 523 -4.33 -12.94 10.55
C THR A 523 -4.21 -11.45 10.83
N ASP A 524 -5.32 -10.72 10.82
CA ASP A 524 -5.36 -9.28 11.11
C ASP A 524 -5.52 -8.99 12.61
N GLY A 525 -5.58 -7.69 12.95
CA GLY A 525 -5.78 -7.21 14.32
C GLY A 525 -7.03 -7.78 15.00
N SER A 526 -8.11 -8.06 14.27
CA SER A 526 -9.34 -8.63 14.85
C SER A 526 -9.26 -10.13 15.15
N GLY A 527 -8.26 -10.81 14.59
CA GLY A 527 -8.16 -12.27 14.61
C GLY A 527 -8.81 -12.96 13.39
N VAL A 528 -9.32 -12.20 12.43
CA VAL A 528 -9.77 -12.74 11.14
C VAL A 528 -8.56 -13.27 10.39
N THR A 529 -8.69 -14.49 9.88
CA THR A 529 -7.61 -15.18 9.18
C THR A 529 -8.02 -15.47 7.74
N VAL A 530 -7.13 -15.13 6.80
CA VAL A 530 -7.30 -15.41 5.36
C VAL A 530 -6.20 -16.34 4.87
N LEU A 531 -6.55 -17.19 3.91
CA LEU A 531 -5.64 -18.13 3.25
C LEU A 531 -5.37 -17.64 1.83
N ALA A 532 -4.10 -17.36 1.52
CA ALA A 532 -3.61 -17.07 0.19
C ALA A 532 -2.97 -18.33 -0.40
N GLU A 533 -3.75 -19.11 -1.12
CA GLU A 533 -3.27 -20.32 -1.78
C GLU A 533 -2.33 -19.98 -2.94
N LYS A 534 -1.20 -20.68 -3.02
CA LYS A 534 -0.19 -20.48 -4.08
C LYS A 534 0.25 -19.02 -4.21
N ALA A 535 0.40 -18.33 -3.09
CA ALA A 535 0.74 -16.92 -3.02
C ALA A 535 2.11 -16.62 -3.66
N ILE A 536 3.15 -17.40 -3.34
CA ILE A 536 4.47 -17.27 -3.97
C ILE A 536 4.59 -18.34 -5.06
N LYS A 537 4.67 -17.90 -6.32
CA LYS A 537 4.78 -18.77 -7.50
C LYS A 537 6.17 -18.76 -8.13
N SER A 538 6.97 -17.75 -7.83
CA SER A 538 8.34 -17.56 -8.30
C SER A 538 9.11 -16.81 -7.22
N PHE A 539 10.38 -17.16 -7.04
CA PHE A 539 11.34 -16.32 -6.31
C PHE A 539 11.99 -15.28 -7.22
N ASP A 540 12.05 -15.58 -8.51
CA ASP A 540 12.62 -14.69 -9.52
C ASP A 540 11.56 -13.67 -9.97
N PRO A 541 11.90 -12.38 -9.95
CA PRO A 541 10.98 -11.36 -10.39
C PRO A 541 10.85 -11.39 -11.93
N PRO A 542 9.70 -10.99 -12.49
CA PRO A 542 9.52 -10.82 -13.93
C PRO A 542 10.60 -9.92 -14.55
N ALA A 543 10.96 -10.15 -15.80
CA ALA A 543 12.02 -9.40 -16.47
C ALA A 543 11.74 -7.88 -16.57
N ASP A 544 10.47 -7.50 -16.59
CA ASP A 544 9.97 -6.11 -16.61
C ASP A 544 9.72 -5.52 -15.22
N SER A 545 10.00 -6.28 -14.16
CA SER A 545 9.89 -5.79 -12.79
C SER A 545 10.88 -4.67 -12.51
N ILE A 546 10.48 -3.79 -11.60
CA ILE A 546 11.34 -2.71 -11.13
C ILE A 546 12.43 -3.32 -10.28
N LYS A 547 13.69 -3.05 -10.62
CA LYS A 547 14.85 -3.61 -9.92
C LYS A 547 14.75 -3.38 -8.41
N GLY A 548 14.71 -4.48 -7.65
CA GLY A 548 14.62 -4.47 -6.18
C GLY A 548 13.20 -4.35 -5.61
N TYR A 549 12.18 -4.23 -6.46
CA TYR A 549 10.78 -4.04 -6.08
C TYR A 549 9.89 -5.08 -6.76
N TYR A 550 9.90 -6.30 -6.22
CA TYR A 550 9.05 -7.39 -6.68
C TYR A 550 7.83 -7.53 -5.76
N TYR A 551 6.71 -6.92 -6.16
CA TYR A 551 5.43 -7.13 -5.48
C TYR A 551 4.66 -8.26 -6.15
N ILE A 552 4.19 -9.20 -5.35
CA ILE A 552 3.41 -10.37 -5.79
C ILE A 552 1.98 -10.21 -5.27
N ASP A 553 1.01 -10.23 -6.17
CA ASP A 553 -0.41 -10.29 -5.82
C ASP A 553 -0.71 -11.66 -5.18
N ILE A 554 -1.19 -11.66 -3.93
CA ILE A 554 -1.47 -12.90 -3.21
C ILE A 554 -2.92 -13.38 -3.36
N GLY A 555 -3.74 -12.70 -4.17
CA GLY A 555 -5.07 -13.15 -4.56
C GLY A 555 -6.18 -12.95 -3.54
N VAL A 556 -5.87 -12.39 -2.36
CA VAL A 556 -6.83 -12.21 -1.26
C VAL A 556 -6.64 -10.87 -0.54
N ASN A 557 -7.69 -10.40 0.13
CA ASN A 557 -7.63 -9.33 1.11
C ASN A 557 -8.52 -9.66 2.31
N PHE A 558 -8.33 -8.95 3.42
CA PHE A 558 -9.30 -9.00 4.52
C PHE A 558 -10.63 -8.39 4.11
N PRO A 559 -11.74 -8.77 4.76
CA PRO A 559 -13.02 -8.11 4.55
C PRO A 559 -12.90 -6.60 4.77
N GLU A 560 -13.46 -5.81 3.86
CA GLU A 560 -13.54 -4.37 4.06
C GLU A 560 -14.46 -4.06 5.24
N ILE A 561 -14.03 -3.12 6.07
CA ILE A 561 -14.81 -2.58 7.18
C ILE A 561 -15.14 -1.14 6.79
N PRO A 562 -16.43 -0.75 6.73
CA PRO A 562 -16.81 0.63 6.45
C PRO A 562 -16.22 1.58 7.50
N ILE A 563 -15.77 2.75 7.07
CA ILE A 563 -15.34 3.80 8.00
C ILE A 563 -16.61 4.30 8.73
N PRO A 564 -16.67 4.21 10.06
CA PRO A 564 -17.83 4.66 10.80
C PRO A 564 -17.97 6.19 10.74
N ASP A 565 -19.21 6.66 10.78
CA ASP A 565 -19.48 8.07 10.99
C ASP A 565 -18.82 8.53 12.30
N PRO A 566 -18.23 9.73 12.35
CA PRO A 566 -17.61 10.25 13.56
C PRO A 566 -18.61 10.41 14.70
N GLU A 567 -18.18 10.03 15.91
CA GLU A 567 -18.94 10.17 17.17
C GLU A 567 -19.04 11.61 17.67
#